data_AF-A0A936JW62-F1
#
_entry.id   AF-A0A936JW62-F1
#
_cell.length_a   1.000
_cell.length_b   1.000
_cell.length_c   1.000
_cell.angle_alpha   90.00
_cell.angle_beta   90.00
_cell.angle_gamma   90.00
#
_symmetry.space_group_name_H-M   'P 1'
#
loop_
_entity.id
_entity.type
_entity.pdbx_description
1 polymer ?
#
loop_
_entity_poly.entity_id
_entity_poly.type
_entity_poly.pdbx_seq_one_letter_code
_entity_poly.pdbx_strand_id
1 'polypeptide(L)'
;MSDPSSPQAEFLRGCQLYDLRRFADAEAAFRRVLAYEPMHAWALHQLARTFWRQDREAEALPVVLQAIGSDPEEAEHQVLHSQVLCSMGRGADALQAADEALRLDPTSASAFTARAAALCTHSKWAEAEEAARQALALEPEHDLAHHYLAHSLRQQGRGKENADAVRSQLGRNPDDPLAHANAGWAALERGDARQAQVHFAESLRLSPGFEWAREGLVQSFRARSPLYRAYLAYTFWLSKRRQSQQWAILLGLYLGSRFARELFTGEWRWVGLVIGLAYFAFAFWVWVARGIGSLLLLTDRFGRMVLRPHEKLEACFIGFGLLGGAGLATFGCLAQRDAPLLAGALLVLSCIPLACTFDNSRRLGRWLFGSVSAFAWLVAALAVTVWFAPSRSGAEVLGGLFLPALLGCVGSSWLGNVSALRQSR
;
A
#
# COMPACT_ATOMS: atom_id res chain seq x y z
N MET A 1 -24.51 8.96 43.59
CA MET A 1 -23.92 9.76 42.51
C MET A 1 -22.41 9.60 42.63
N SER A 2 -21.78 8.84 41.74
CA SER A 2 -20.32 8.69 41.71
C SER A 2 -19.69 10.01 41.30
N ASP A 3 -18.61 10.40 41.99
CA ASP A 3 -17.86 11.62 41.70
C ASP A 3 -17.38 11.62 40.22
N PRO A 4 -17.83 12.59 39.39
CA PRO A 4 -17.47 12.68 37.98
C PRO A 4 -15.99 12.99 37.74
N SER A 5 -15.21 13.24 38.79
CA SER A 5 -13.75 13.47 38.74
C SER A 5 -12.90 12.27 39.21
N SER A 6 -13.51 11.13 39.54
CA SER A 6 -12.74 9.95 39.98
C SER A 6 -11.90 9.35 38.84
N PRO A 7 -10.68 8.81 39.12
CA PRO A 7 -9.84 8.17 38.10
C PRO A 7 -10.57 7.07 37.32
N GLN A 8 -11.41 6.29 38.00
CA GLN A 8 -12.22 5.25 37.36
C GLN A 8 -13.28 5.82 36.41
N ALA A 9 -13.92 6.94 36.77
CA ALA A 9 -14.89 7.61 35.88
C ALA A 9 -14.20 8.18 34.64
N GLU A 10 -13.02 8.80 34.79
CA GLU A 10 -12.24 9.29 33.64
C GLU A 10 -11.69 8.14 32.77
N PHE A 11 -11.34 6.98 33.36
CA PHE A 11 -10.96 5.78 32.60
C PHE A 11 -12.12 5.27 31.73
N LEU A 12 -13.30 5.11 32.30
CA LEU A 12 -14.50 4.68 31.57
C LEU A 12 -14.89 5.69 30.49
N ARG A 13 -14.80 6.98 30.80
CA ARG A 13 -15.00 8.06 29.82
C ARG A 13 -14.00 7.96 28.67
N GLY A 14 -12.73 7.70 28.96
CA GLY A 14 -11.69 7.48 27.95
C GLY A 14 -12.03 6.30 27.03
N CYS A 15 -12.50 5.19 27.60
CA CYS A 15 -12.95 4.03 26.82
C CYS A 15 -14.13 4.38 25.90
N GLN A 16 -15.15 5.06 26.41
CA GLN A 16 -16.28 5.51 25.60
C GLN A 16 -15.87 6.46 24.47
N LEU A 17 -14.97 7.40 24.75
CA LEU A 17 -14.43 8.32 23.74
C LEU A 17 -13.64 7.57 22.67
N TYR A 18 -12.89 6.53 23.05
CA TYR A 18 -12.19 5.65 22.12
C TYR A 18 -13.18 4.93 21.19
N ASP A 19 -14.27 4.37 21.73
CA ASP A 19 -15.30 3.66 20.95
C ASP A 19 -16.00 4.60 19.97
N LEU A 20 -16.23 5.86 20.38
CA LEU A 20 -16.72 6.94 19.52
C LEU A 20 -15.67 7.46 18.51
N ARG A 21 -14.49 6.84 18.42
CA ARG A 21 -13.35 7.25 17.58
C ARG A 21 -12.83 8.67 17.85
N ARG A 22 -13.12 9.24 19.02
CA ARG A 22 -12.61 10.53 19.47
C ARG A 22 -11.25 10.36 20.14
N PHE A 23 -10.28 9.88 19.37
CA PHE A 23 -8.98 9.43 19.89
C PHE A 23 -8.20 10.53 20.64
N ALA A 24 -8.27 11.78 20.20
CA ALA A 24 -7.61 12.89 20.91
C ALA A 24 -8.21 13.15 22.30
N ASP A 25 -9.53 13.03 22.44
CA ASP A 25 -10.21 13.19 23.72
C ASP A 25 -9.98 11.97 24.63
N ALA A 26 -9.95 10.76 24.05
CA ALA A 26 -9.63 9.53 24.76
C ALA A 26 -8.20 9.58 25.33
N GLU A 27 -7.23 10.02 24.52
CA GLU A 27 -5.84 10.25 24.94
C GLU A 27 -5.75 11.21 26.13
N ALA A 28 -6.49 12.34 26.08
CA ALA A 28 -6.53 13.29 27.17
C ALA A 28 -7.13 12.69 28.46
N ALA A 29 -8.19 11.89 28.34
CA ALA A 29 -8.81 11.21 29.47
C ALA A 29 -7.87 10.18 30.11
N PHE A 30 -7.22 9.31 29.32
CA PHE A 30 -6.26 8.33 29.85
C PHE A 30 -5.05 9.01 30.51
N ARG A 31 -4.53 10.11 29.94
CA ARG A 31 -3.47 10.88 30.59
C ARG A 31 -3.88 11.47 31.95
N ARG A 32 -5.15 11.84 32.13
CA ARG A 32 -5.64 12.29 33.44
C ARG A 32 -5.64 11.16 34.45
N VAL A 33 -6.08 9.96 34.06
CA VAL A 33 -5.99 8.77 34.93
C VAL A 33 -4.54 8.55 35.36
N LEU A 34 -3.60 8.60 34.42
CA LEU A 34 -2.17 8.41 34.68
C LEU A 34 -1.53 9.56 35.49
N ALA A 35 -2.15 10.74 35.53
CA ALA A 35 -1.68 11.81 36.40
C ALA A 35 -1.98 11.53 37.89
N TYR A 36 -3.05 10.77 38.18
CA TYR A 36 -3.37 10.31 39.52
C TYR A 36 -2.70 8.97 39.84
N GLU A 37 -2.69 8.05 38.89
CA GLU A 37 -2.16 6.68 39.02
C GLU A 37 -1.18 6.38 37.87
N PRO A 38 0.11 6.77 37.99
CA PRO A 38 1.08 6.68 36.88
C PRO A 38 1.31 5.27 36.34
N MET A 39 1.07 4.24 37.15
CA MET A 39 1.20 2.83 36.78
C MET A 39 -0.16 2.12 36.76
N HIS A 40 -1.22 2.81 36.32
CA HIS A 40 -2.49 2.12 36.04
C HIS A 40 -2.35 1.32 34.74
N ALA A 41 -2.12 0.01 34.85
CA ALA A 41 -1.84 -0.90 33.72
C ALA A 41 -2.84 -0.78 32.56
N TRP A 42 -4.14 -0.86 32.85
CA TRP A 42 -5.17 -0.70 31.81
C TRP A 42 -5.26 0.71 31.20
N ALA A 43 -4.98 1.78 31.94
CA ALA A 43 -4.94 3.12 31.36
C ALA A 43 -3.73 3.29 30.42
N LEU A 44 -2.58 2.70 30.77
CA LEU A 44 -1.42 2.60 29.88
C LEU A 44 -1.74 1.78 28.63
N HIS A 45 -2.37 0.60 28.77
CA HIS A 45 -2.84 -0.22 27.65
C HIS A 45 -3.73 0.59 26.71
N GLN A 46 -4.76 1.26 27.25
CA GLN A 46 -5.70 2.02 26.42
C GLN A 46 -5.06 3.25 25.76
N LEU A 47 -4.10 3.90 26.44
CA LEU A 47 -3.33 4.99 25.84
C LEU A 47 -2.46 4.48 24.68
N ALA A 48 -1.74 3.37 24.87
CA ALA A 48 -0.96 2.75 23.80
C ALA A 48 -1.84 2.33 22.62
N ARG A 49 -3.00 1.73 22.90
CA ARG A 49 -4.01 1.37 21.90
C ARG A 49 -4.53 2.60 21.15
N THR A 50 -4.69 3.73 21.83
CA THR A 50 -5.09 5.00 21.22
C THR A 50 -4.02 5.53 20.26
N PHE A 51 -2.75 5.51 20.67
CA PHE A 51 -1.63 5.88 19.79
C PHE A 51 -1.52 4.97 18.57
N TRP A 52 -1.65 3.66 18.77
CA TRP A 52 -1.62 2.69 17.70
C TRP A 52 -2.72 2.95 16.64
N ARG A 53 -3.95 3.25 17.07
CA ARG A 53 -5.05 3.60 16.15
C ARG A 53 -4.88 4.91 15.39
N GLN A 54 -3.92 5.74 15.81
CA GLN A 54 -3.54 6.99 15.16
C GLN A 54 -2.26 6.86 14.32
N ASP A 55 -1.79 5.63 14.06
CA ASP A 55 -0.53 5.36 13.35
C ASP A 55 0.69 6.01 14.03
N ARG A 56 0.66 6.09 15.38
CA ARG A 56 1.73 6.63 16.23
C ARG A 56 2.44 5.50 16.97
N GLU A 57 2.91 4.49 16.24
CA GLU A 57 3.49 3.26 16.82
C GLU A 57 4.74 3.54 17.66
N ALA A 58 5.53 4.54 17.26
CA ALA A 58 6.73 4.96 18.00
C ALA A 58 6.41 5.48 19.40
N GLU A 59 5.22 6.04 19.61
CA GLU A 59 4.73 6.47 20.93
C GLU A 59 3.97 5.34 21.64
N ALA A 60 3.28 4.46 20.89
CA ALA A 60 2.55 3.33 21.45
C ALA A 60 3.48 2.30 22.12
N LEU A 61 4.62 1.98 21.47
CA LEU A 61 5.53 0.93 21.92
C LEU A 61 6.07 1.12 23.34
N PRO A 62 6.65 2.28 23.73
CA PRO A 62 7.11 2.46 25.11
C PRO A 62 5.97 2.42 26.13
N VAL A 63 4.75 2.85 25.76
CA VAL A 63 3.60 2.87 26.68
C VAL A 63 3.04 1.47 26.91
N VAL A 64 2.96 0.62 25.88
CA VAL A 64 2.53 -0.77 26.07
C VAL A 64 3.55 -1.56 26.90
N LEU A 65 4.85 -1.27 26.77
CA LEU A 65 5.88 -1.86 27.62
C LEU A 65 5.75 -1.42 29.09
N GLN A 66 5.32 -0.19 29.35
CA GLN A 66 4.98 0.26 30.71
C GLN A 66 3.75 -0.48 31.26
N ALA A 67 2.73 -0.73 30.42
CA ALA A 67 1.56 -1.52 30.82
C ALA A 67 1.99 -2.95 31.23
N ILE A 68 2.82 -3.61 30.42
CA ILE A 68 3.39 -4.93 30.72
C ILE A 68 4.23 -4.90 32.00
N GLY A 69 5.05 -3.85 32.20
CA GLY A 69 5.84 -3.70 33.42
C GLY A 69 5.00 -3.48 34.68
N SER A 70 3.80 -2.92 34.53
CA SER A 70 2.86 -2.69 35.62
C SER A 70 2.04 -3.93 35.97
N ASP A 71 1.66 -4.72 34.98
CA ASP A 71 0.92 -5.98 35.15
C ASP A 71 1.48 -7.04 34.17
N PRO A 72 2.53 -7.79 34.59
CA PRO A 72 3.20 -8.74 33.72
C PRO A 72 2.41 -10.02 33.42
N GLU A 73 1.37 -10.31 34.21
CA GLU A 73 0.57 -11.54 34.08
C GLU A 73 -0.63 -11.36 33.15
N GLU A 74 -0.95 -10.13 32.74
CA GLU A 74 -2.05 -9.81 31.84
C GLU A 74 -1.69 -10.08 30.36
N ALA A 75 -2.29 -11.14 29.80
CA ALA A 75 -2.05 -11.57 28.43
C ALA A 75 -2.45 -10.50 27.39
N GLU A 76 -3.49 -9.72 27.64
CA GLU A 76 -3.96 -8.69 26.70
C GLU A 76 -2.94 -7.57 26.48
N HIS A 77 -2.05 -7.32 27.44
CA HIS A 77 -0.96 -6.36 27.26
C HIS A 77 0.07 -6.87 26.25
N GLN A 78 0.37 -8.17 26.25
CA GLN A 78 1.23 -8.81 25.27
C GLN A 78 0.57 -8.92 23.88
N VAL A 79 -0.75 -9.14 23.83
CA VAL A 79 -1.53 -9.07 22.58
C VAL A 79 -1.38 -7.70 21.92
N LEU A 80 -1.60 -6.61 22.67
CA LEU A 80 -1.44 -5.26 22.13
C LEU A 80 0.02 -4.97 21.72
N HIS A 81 0.99 -5.44 22.50
CA HIS A 81 2.41 -5.30 22.16
C HIS A 81 2.74 -5.99 20.83
N SER A 82 2.24 -7.20 20.60
CA SER A 82 2.36 -7.91 19.33
C SER A 82 1.73 -7.14 18.17
N GLN A 83 0.54 -6.56 18.37
CA GLN A 83 -0.15 -5.76 17.35
C GLN A 83 0.64 -4.51 16.96
N VAL A 84 1.19 -3.79 17.95
CA VAL A 84 2.04 -2.61 17.71
C VAL A 84 3.30 -3.00 16.93
N LEU A 85 3.95 -4.11 17.28
CA LEU A 85 5.12 -4.62 16.56
C LEU A 85 4.79 -5.05 15.12
N CYS A 86 3.62 -5.65 14.90
CA CYS A 86 3.13 -5.98 13.55
C CYS A 86 2.99 -4.72 12.68
N SER A 87 2.38 -3.65 13.19
CA SER A 87 2.26 -2.37 12.45
C SER A 87 3.62 -1.75 12.13
N MET A 88 4.64 -2.00 12.94
CA MET A 88 6.02 -1.57 12.68
C MET A 88 6.78 -2.52 11.71
N GLY A 89 6.15 -3.59 11.22
CA GLY A 89 6.78 -4.61 10.38
C GLY A 89 7.75 -5.53 11.12
N ARG A 90 7.77 -5.51 12.46
CA ARG A 90 8.68 -6.29 13.31
C ARG A 90 8.09 -7.67 13.61
N GLY A 91 7.80 -8.45 12.57
CA GLY A 91 7.06 -9.71 12.68
C GLY A 91 7.70 -10.78 13.60
N ALA A 92 9.03 -10.85 13.67
CA ALA A 92 9.72 -11.79 14.56
C ALA A 92 9.56 -11.42 16.04
N ASP A 93 9.71 -10.14 16.38
CA ASP A 93 9.49 -9.65 17.75
C ASP A 93 8.00 -9.73 18.13
N ALA A 94 7.11 -9.45 17.18
CA ALA A 94 5.67 -9.58 17.37
C ALA A 94 5.26 -11.02 17.68
N LEU A 95 5.94 -12.01 17.07
CA LEU A 95 5.70 -13.41 17.33
C LEU A 95 6.09 -13.79 18.77
N GLN A 96 7.22 -13.28 19.26
CA GLN A 96 7.62 -13.50 20.66
C GLN A 96 6.58 -12.94 21.65
N ALA A 97 6.06 -11.74 21.40
CA ALA A 97 5.02 -11.15 22.24
C ALA A 97 3.70 -11.96 22.17
N ALA A 98 3.31 -12.45 20.99
CA ALA A 98 2.11 -13.29 20.85
C ALA A 98 2.27 -14.67 21.52
N ASP A 99 3.45 -15.29 21.40
CA ASP A 99 3.75 -16.57 22.06
C ASP A 99 3.78 -16.38 23.60
N GLU A 100 4.24 -15.24 24.09
CA GLU A 100 4.15 -14.89 25.52
C GLU A 100 2.70 -14.66 25.98
N ALA A 101 1.87 -13.99 25.18
CA ALA A 101 0.43 -13.87 25.45
C ALA A 101 -0.24 -15.25 25.59
N LEU A 102 0.12 -16.20 24.71
CA LEU A 102 -0.36 -17.58 24.78
C LEU A 102 0.21 -18.38 25.96
N ARG A 103 1.41 -18.04 26.43
CA ARG A 103 1.98 -18.63 27.64
C ARG A 103 1.19 -18.19 28.88
N LEU A 104 0.74 -16.94 28.91
CA LEU A 104 -0.07 -16.37 29.98
C LEU A 104 -1.52 -16.86 29.93
N ASP A 105 -2.14 -16.86 28.74
CA ASP A 105 -3.47 -17.43 28.49
C ASP A 105 -3.47 -18.34 27.25
N PRO A 106 -3.34 -19.66 27.43
CA PRO A 106 -3.36 -20.64 26.34
C PRO A 106 -4.71 -20.77 25.61
N THR A 107 -5.77 -20.16 26.13
CA THR A 107 -7.14 -20.24 25.62
C THR A 107 -7.65 -18.92 25.03
N SER A 108 -6.78 -17.91 24.91
CA SER A 108 -7.14 -16.61 24.34
C SER A 108 -7.21 -16.67 22.81
N ALA A 109 -8.42 -16.47 22.25
CA ALA A 109 -8.61 -16.29 20.82
C ALA A 109 -7.88 -15.03 20.30
N SER A 110 -7.83 -13.96 21.10
CA SER A 110 -7.06 -12.74 20.81
C SER A 110 -5.56 -13.02 20.66
N ALA A 111 -4.98 -13.86 21.53
CA ALA A 111 -3.57 -14.22 21.48
C ALA A 111 -3.23 -15.09 20.24
N PHE A 112 -4.08 -16.07 19.91
CA PHE A 112 -3.93 -16.82 18.65
C PHE A 112 -4.08 -15.92 17.42
N THR A 113 -4.99 -14.95 17.46
CA THR A 113 -5.14 -13.95 16.39
C THR A 113 -3.90 -13.07 16.25
N ALA A 114 -3.33 -12.59 17.37
CA ALA A 114 -2.08 -11.84 17.37
C ALA A 114 -0.91 -12.66 16.80
N ARG A 115 -0.85 -13.96 17.13
CA ARG A 115 0.12 -14.89 16.55
C ARG A 115 -0.06 -15.03 15.04
N ALA A 116 -1.29 -15.20 14.56
CA ALA A 116 -1.60 -15.25 13.13
C ALA A 116 -1.16 -13.95 12.42
N ALA A 117 -1.40 -12.78 13.03
CA ALA A 117 -0.97 -11.48 12.53
C ALA A 117 0.57 -11.36 12.43
N ALA A 118 1.28 -11.79 13.48
CA ALA A 118 2.74 -11.77 13.52
C ALA A 118 3.35 -12.70 12.46
N LEU A 119 2.79 -13.89 12.31
CA LEU A 119 3.20 -14.86 11.29
C LEU A 119 2.91 -14.36 9.87
N CYS A 120 1.77 -13.70 9.63
CA CYS A 120 1.49 -13.02 8.37
C CYS A 120 2.52 -11.93 8.08
N THR A 121 2.82 -11.08 9.06
CA THR A 121 3.86 -10.04 8.95
C THR A 121 5.23 -10.64 8.63
N HIS A 122 5.50 -11.83 9.16
CA HIS A 122 6.73 -12.58 8.89
C HIS A 122 6.64 -13.53 7.65
N SER A 123 5.57 -13.42 6.85
CA SER A 123 5.33 -14.22 5.63
C SER A 123 5.31 -15.75 5.85
N LYS A 124 4.99 -16.21 7.06
CA LYS A 124 4.83 -17.62 7.43
C LYS A 124 3.37 -18.06 7.31
N TRP A 125 2.89 -18.12 6.07
CA TRP A 125 1.46 -18.25 5.77
C TRP A 125 0.79 -19.54 6.27
N ALA A 126 1.51 -20.67 6.29
CA ALA A 126 0.96 -21.94 6.75
C ALA A 126 0.79 -21.97 8.28
N GLU A 127 1.80 -21.51 9.02
CA GLU A 127 1.73 -21.35 10.48
C GLU A 127 0.65 -20.31 10.85
N ALA A 128 0.53 -19.22 10.08
CA ALA A 128 -0.49 -18.19 10.30
C ALA A 128 -1.92 -18.72 10.11
N GLU A 129 -2.13 -19.58 9.12
CA GLU A 129 -3.42 -20.26 8.95
C GLU A 129 -3.77 -21.13 10.16
N GLU A 130 -2.82 -21.92 10.67
CA GLU A 130 -3.05 -22.78 11.83
C GLU A 130 -3.44 -21.95 13.05
N ALA A 131 -2.69 -20.88 13.35
CA ALA A 131 -3.01 -19.98 14.46
C ALA A 131 -4.40 -19.33 14.29
N ALA A 132 -4.77 -18.90 13.08
CA ALA A 132 -6.09 -18.33 12.82
C ALA A 132 -7.21 -19.37 13.01
N ARG A 133 -6.99 -20.63 12.61
CA ARG A 133 -7.95 -21.73 12.83
C ARG A 133 -8.09 -22.05 14.32
N GLN A 134 -7.02 -21.99 15.09
CA GLN A 134 -7.05 -22.16 16.54
C GLN A 134 -7.87 -21.05 17.22
N ALA A 135 -7.67 -19.79 16.83
CA ALA A 135 -8.52 -18.68 17.29
C ALA A 135 -10.00 -18.93 16.97
N LEU A 136 -10.32 -19.36 15.74
CA LEU A 136 -11.70 -19.64 15.31
C LEU A 136 -12.32 -20.89 15.94
N ALA A 137 -11.51 -21.83 16.44
CA ALA A 137 -12.00 -22.97 17.19
C ALA A 137 -12.47 -22.56 18.60
N LEU A 138 -11.82 -21.56 19.18
CA LEU A 138 -12.19 -20.97 20.47
C LEU A 138 -13.36 -19.99 20.32
N GLU A 139 -13.27 -19.10 19.32
CA GLU A 139 -14.28 -18.08 19.04
C GLU A 139 -14.65 -18.09 17.54
N PRO A 140 -15.70 -18.84 17.14
CA PRO A 140 -16.09 -19.01 15.73
C PRO A 140 -16.48 -17.71 14.99
N GLU A 141 -16.81 -16.65 15.73
CA GLU A 141 -17.24 -15.35 15.22
C GLU A 141 -16.14 -14.29 15.33
N HIS A 142 -14.90 -14.67 15.64
CA HIS A 142 -13.80 -13.72 15.78
C HIS A 142 -13.38 -13.15 14.40
N ASP A 143 -13.89 -11.96 14.09
CA ASP A 143 -13.70 -11.24 12.83
C ASP A 143 -12.24 -11.20 12.34
N LEU A 144 -11.31 -10.75 13.19
CA LEU A 144 -9.90 -10.64 12.80
C LEU A 144 -9.25 -12.00 12.50
N ALA A 145 -9.69 -13.08 13.15
CA ALA A 145 -9.18 -14.41 12.89
C ALA A 145 -9.62 -14.91 11.50
N HIS A 146 -10.88 -14.65 11.12
CA HIS A 146 -11.35 -14.88 9.74
C HIS A 146 -10.55 -14.08 8.72
N HIS A 147 -10.21 -12.83 9.02
CA HIS A 147 -9.36 -12.01 8.15
C HIS A 147 -7.96 -12.61 7.97
N TYR A 148 -7.28 -13.00 9.04
CA TYR A 148 -5.95 -13.62 8.91
C TYR A 148 -6.00 -15.00 8.25
N LEU A 149 -7.06 -15.78 8.47
CA LEU A 149 -7.28 -17.03 7.74
C LEU A 149 -7.42 -16.76 6.23
N ALA A 150 -8.29 -15.82 5.86
CA ALA A 150 -8.51 -15.42 4.47
C ALA A 150 -7.24 -14.88 3.81
N HIS A 151 -6.48 -14.07 4.54
CA HIS A 151 -5.19 -13.55 4.07
C HIS A 151 -4.18 -14.68 3.82
N SER A 152 -3.99 -15.56 4.80
CA SER A 152 -3.08 -16.70 4.72
C SER A 152 -3.40 -17.64 3.56
N LEU A 153 -4.68 -18.01 3.38
CA LEU A 153 -5.12 -18.88 2.29
C LEU A 153 -4.86 -18.25 0.91
N ARG A 154 -5.09 -16.93 0.76
CA ARG A 154 -4.80 -16.21 -0.50
C ARG A 154 -3.32 -16.20 -0.83
N GLN A 155 -2.45 -15.95 0.15
CA GLN A 155 -0.99 -15.95 -0.06
C GLN A 155 -0.45 -17.35 -0.39
N GLN A 156 -1.08 -18.40 0.13
CA GLN A 156 -0.79 -19.78 -0.25
C GLN A 156 -1.34 -20.18 -1.63
N GLY A 157 -2.10 -19.30 -2.30
CA GLY A 157 -2.74 -19.61 -3.58
C GLY A 157 -3.99 -20.49 -3.47
N ARG A 158 -4.48 -20.76 -2.25
CA ARG A 158 -5.65 -21.58 -1.93
C ARG A 158 -6.95 -20.76 -2.03
N GLY A 159 -7.13 -20.07 -3.15
CA GLY A 159 -8.22 -19.11 -3.36
C GLY A 159 -9.62 -19.72 -3.33
N LYS A 160 -9.76 -21.01 -3.70
CA LYS A 160 -11.04 -21.73 -3.61
C LYS A 160 -11.48 -21.92 -2.16
N GLU A 161 -10.57 -22.44 -1.32
CA GLU A 161 -10.84 -22.67 0.10
C GLU A 161 -11.12 -21.35 0.84
N ASN A 162 -10.41 -20.28 0.49
CA ASN A 162 -10.73 -18.94 0.99
C ASN A 162 -12.15 -18.51 0.61
N ALA A 163 -12.56 -18.70 -0.66
CA ALA A 163 -13.90 -18.31 -1.11
C ALA A 163 -15.00 -19.13 -0.41
N ASP A 164 -14.74 -20.40 -0.10
CA ASP A 164 -15.69 -21.25 0.63
C ASP A 164 -15.76 -20.87 2.11
N ALA A 165 -14.62 -20.57 2.75
CA ALA A 165 -14.57 -20.08 4.13
C ALA A 165 -15.34 -18.76 4.29
N VAL A 166 -15.08 -17.79 3.41
CA VAL A 166 -15.78 -16.51 3.42
C VAL A 166 -17.28 -16.66 3.11
N ARG A 167 -17.66 -17.57 2.20
CA ARG A 167 -19.08 -17.88 1.97
C ARG A 167 -19.74 -18.46 3.21
N SER A 168 -19.05 -19.33 3.95
CA SER A 168 -19.56 -19.86 5.22
C SER A 168 -19.70 -18.76 6.26
N GLN A 169 -18.77 -17.81 6.34
CA GLN A 169 -18.84 -16.67 7.26
C GLN A 169 -20.06 -15.80 6.95
N LEU A 170 -20.24 -15.40 5.68
CA LEU A 170 -21.41 -14.64 5.23
C LEU A 170 -22.73 -15.40 5.38
N GLY A 171 -22.70 -16.74 5.34
CA GLY A 171 -23.87 -17.56 5.61
C GLY A 171 -24.31 -17.55 7.07
N ARG A 172 -23.38 -17.31 8.02
CA ARG A 172 -23.66 -17.19 9.46
C ARG A 172 -24.00 -15.74 9.84
N ASN A 173 -23.19 -14.80 9.38
CA ASN A 173 -23.38 -13.37 9.59
C ASN A 173 -23.38 -12.63 8.24
N PRO A 174 -24.56 -12.43 7.64
CA PRO A 174 -24.68 -11.71 6.37
C PRO A 174 -24.31 -10.23 6.45
N ASP A 175 -24.35 -9.64 7.65
CA ASP A 175 -24.12 -8.20 7.87
C ASP A 175 -22.70 -7.91 8.39
N ASP A 176 -21.75 -8.83 8.20
CA ASP A 176 -20.35 -8.64 8.57
C ASP A 176 -19.58 -7.83 7.49
N PRO A 177 -19.15 -6.58 7.79
CA PRO A 177 -18.40 -5.77 6.85
C PRO A 177 -17.05 -6.38 6.45
N LEU A 178 -16.37 -7.06 7.38
CA LEU A 178 -15.06 -7.66 7.16
C LEU A 178 -15.17 -8.91 6.28
N ALA A 179 -16.19 -9.75 6.51
CA ALA A 179 -16.50 -10.87 5.63
C ALA A 179 -16.75 -10.41 4.19
N HIS A 180 -17.54 -9.35 4.01
CA HIS A 180 -17.75 -8.75 2.70
C HIS A 180 -16.46 -8.20 2.08
N ALA A 181 -15.58 -7.54 2.85
CA ALA A 181 -14.29 -7.12 2.33
C ALA A 181 -13.41 -8.31 1.91
N ASN A 182 -13.33 -9.37 2.73
CA ASN A 182 -12.62 -10.60 2.40
C ASN A 182 -13.17 -11.23 1.10
N ALA A 183 -14.49 -11.25 0.92
CA ALA A 183 -15.17 -11.76 -0.29
C ALA A 183 -14.80 -10.93 -1.52
N GLY A 184 -14.77 -9.60 -1.38
CA GLY A 184 -14.40 -8.68 -2.43
C GLY A 184 -12.97 -8.91 -2.92
N TRP A 185 -12.02 -9.05 -1.99
CA TRP A 185 -10.62 -9.34 -2.32
C TRP A 185 -10.45 -10.73 -2.95
N ALA A 186 -11.19 -11.73 -2.47
CA ALA A 186 -11.22 -13.07 -3.07
C ALA A 186 -11.76 -13.05 -4.51
N ALA A 187 -12.78 -12.24 -4.79
CA ALA A 187 -13.33 -12.05 -6.13
C ALA A 187 -12.33 -11.32 -7.05
N LEU A 188 -11.63 -10.29 -6.56
CA LEU A 188 -10.58 -9.60 -7.34
C LEU A 188 -9.43 -10.52 -7.73
N GLU A 189 -8.95 -11.38 -6.83
CA GLU A 189 -7.88 -12.33 -7.15
C GLU A 189 -8.29 -13.36 -8.21
N ARG A 190 -9.60 -13.68 -8.28
CA ARG A 190 -10.16 -14.53 -9.34
C ARG A 190 -10.41 -13.77 -10.65
N GLY A 191 -10.18 -12.46 -10.67
CA GLY A 191 -10.43 -11.60 -11.83
C GLY A 191 -11.89 -11.17 -11.99
N ASP A 192 -12.76 -11.47 -11.02
CA ASP A 192 -14.17 -11.07 -11.03
C ASP A 192 -14.34 -9.71 -10.34
N ALA A 193 -13.99 -8.64 -11.07
CA ALA A 193 -14.13 -7.27 -10.60
C ALA A 193 -15.58 -6.85 -10.34
N ARG A 194 -16.57 -7.52 -10.95
CA ARG A 194 -17.99 -7.17 -10.76
C ARG A 194 -18.50 -7.68 -9.41
N GLN A 195 -18.26 -8.96 -9.09
CA GLN A 195 -18.61 -9.48 -7.76
C GLN A 195 -17.84 -8.76 -6.66
N ALA A 196 -16.57 -8.40 -6.91
CA ALA A 196 -15.79 -7.62 -5.97
C ALA A 196 -16.46 -6.28 -5.62
N GLN A 197 -16.95 -5.54 -6.63
CA GLN A 197 -17.66 -4.26 -6.42
C GLN A 197 -18.88 -4.43 -5.51
N VAL A 198 -19.67 -5.47 -5.71
CA VAL A 198 -20.86 -5.74 -4.90
C VAL A 198 -20.49 -5.93 -3.44
N HIS A 199 -19.51 -6.80 -3.17
CA HIS A 199 -19.09 -7.06 -1.79
C HIS A 199 -18.42 -5.86 -1.12
N PHE A 200 -17.57 -5.11 -1.82
CA PHE A 200 -16.99 -3.90 -1.24
C PHE A 200 -18.02 -2.80 -1.00
N ALA A 201 -19.01 -2.66 -1.89
CA ALA A 201 -20.10 -1.72 -1.68
C ALA A 201 -20.93 -2.09 -0.44
N GLU A 202 -21.20 -3.38 -0.23
CA GLU A 202 -21.94 -3.86 0.93
C GLU A 202 -21.15 -3.67 2.23
N SER A 203 -19.85 -3.97 2.20
CA SER A 203 -18.94 -3.70 3.31
C SER A 203 -18.94 -2.21 3.71
N LEU A 204 -18.93 -1.29 2.74
CA LEU A 204 -19.01 0.15 2.99
C LEU A 204 -20.41 0.65 3.35
N ARG A 205 -21.47 -0.06 2.94
CA ARG A 205 -22.85 0.22 3.39
C ARG A 205 -22.96 -0.05 4.90
N LEU A 206 -22.40 -1.17 5.35
CA LEU A 206 -22.39 -1.58 6.76
C LEU A 206 -21.41 -0.75 7.59
N SER A 207 -20.23 -0.45 7.04
CA SER A 207 -19.19 0.35 7.69
C SER A 207 -18.58 1.38 6.71
N PRO A 208 -19.15 2.60 6.63
CA PRO A 208 -18.69 3.63 5.69
C PRO A 208 -17.24 4.08 5.88
N GLY A 209 -16.71 3.93 7.09
CA GLY A 209 -15.33 4.29 7.44
C GLY A 209 -14.32 3.15 7.25
N PHE A 210 -14.70 2.06 6.58
CA PHE A 210 -13.83 0.90 6.44
C PHE A 210 -12.86 1.05 5.26
N GLU A 211 -11.66 1.55 5.57
CA GLU A 211 -10.63 1.89 4.60
C GLU A 211 -10.25 0.73 3.68
N TRP A 212 -10.10 -0.48 4.24
CA TRP A 212 -9.69 -1.65 3.46
C TRP A 212 -10.71 -2.05 2.38
N ALA A 213 -12.00 -1.91 2.67
CA ALA A 213 -13.06 -2.12 1.68
C ALA A 213 -13.10 -1.01 0.62
N ARG A 214 -12.86 0.25 1.03
CA ARG A 214 -12.77 1.38 0.09
C ARG A 214 -11.62 1.20 -0.90
N GLU A 215 -10.45 0.81 -0.42
CA GLU A 215 -9.30 0.50 -1.26
C GLU A 215 -9.64 -0.62 -2.24
N GLY A 216 -10.21 -1.72 -1.76
CA GLY A 216 -10.68 -2.82 -2.60
C GLY A 216 -11.67 -2.36 -3.68
N LEU A 217 -12.61 -1.47 -3.31
CA LEU A 217 -13.56 -0.89 -4.26
C LEU A 217 -12.85 -0.08 -5.36
N VAL A 218 -11.89 0.79 -5.00
CA VAL A 218 -11.07 1.53 -5.99
C VAL A 218 -10.39 0.56 -6.94
N GLN A 219 -9.73 -0.48 -6.41
CA GLN A 219 -9.03 -1.48 -7.22
C GLN A 219 -9.98 -2.20 -8.17
N SER A 220 -11.19 -2.53 -7.69
CA SER A 220 -12.21 -3.19 -8.51
C SER A 220 -12.74 -2.32 -9.64
N PHE A 221 -12.83 -0.99 -9.45
CA PHE A 221 -13.17 -0.08 -10.54
C PHE A 221 -12.03 0.04 -11.55
N ARG A 222 -10.78 0.16 -11.08
CA ARG A 222 -9.61 0.20 -11.98
C ARG A 222 -9.51 -1.10 -12.80
N ALA A 223 -9.84 -2.25 -12.20
CA ALA A 223 -9.84 -3.57 -12.84
C ALA A 223 -10.85 -3.73 -14.01
N ARG A 224 -11.76 -2.77 -14.23
CA ARG A 224 -12.59 -2.73 -15.46
C ARG A 224 -11.73 -2.55 -16.71
N SER A 225 -10.58 -1.89 -16.58
CA SER A 225 -9.61 -1.76 -17.66
C SER A 225 -8.84 -3.07 -17.84
N PRO A 226 -8.77 -3.65 -19.06
CA PRO A 226 -8.02 -4.88 -19.30
C PRO A 226 -6.53 -4.70 -18.97
N LEU A 227 -5.97 -3.51 -19.22
CA LEU A 227 -4.60 -3.17 -18.86
C LEU A 227 -4.42 -3.21 -17.35
N TYR A 228 -5.24 -2.51 -16.58
CA TYR A 228 -5.08 -2.52 -15.11
C TYR A 228 -5.34 -3.89 -14.49
N ARG A 229 -6.27 -4.67 -15.06
CA ARG A 229 -6.51 -6.04 -14.64
C ARG A 229 -5.29 -6.94 -14.83
N ALA A 230 -4.55 -6.77 -15.92
CA ALA A 230 -3.27 -7.46 -16.13
C ALA A 230 -2.22 -7.04 -15.09
N TYR A 231 -2.19 -5.75 -14.71
CA TYR A 231 -1.32 -5.24 -13.65
C TYR A 231 -1.63 -5.92 -12.32
N LEU A 232 -2.91 -5.94 -11.93
CA LEU A 232 -3.35 -6.59 -10.69
C LEU A 232 -3.01 -8.08 -10.68
N ALA A 233 -3.25 -8.80 -11.78
CA ALA A 233 -2.92 -10.20 -11.90
C ALA A 233 -1.40 -10.44 -11.73
N TYR A 234 -0.57 -9.59 -12.35
CA TYR A 234 0.87 -9.63 -12.16
C TYR A 234 1.28 -9.36 -10.71
N THR A 235 0.73 -8.32 -10.07
CA THR A 235 1.08 -7.97 -8.68
C THR A 235 0.67 -9.06 -7.70
N PHE A 236 -0.50 -9.68 -7.87
CA PHE A 236 -0.93 -10.80 -7.04
C PHE A 236 -0.10 -12.06 -7.28
N TRP A 237 0.32 -12.31 -8.52
CA TRP A 237 1.22 -13.42 -8.81
C TRP A 237 2.61 -13.19 -8.18
N LEU A 238 3.13 -11.97 -8.26
CA LEU A 238 4.41 -11.59 -7.69
C LEU A 238 4.38 -11.62 -6.16
N SER A 239 3.29 -11.17 -5.53
CA SER A 239 3.15 -11.14 -4.06
C SER A 239 3.17 -12.55 -3.44
N LYS A 240 2.70 -13.56 -4.18
CA LYS A 240 2.74 -14.97 -3.75
C LYS A 240 4.15 -15.59 -3.82
N ARG A 241 5.14 -14.89 -4.39
CA ARG A 241 6.53 -15.35 -4.47
C ARG A 241 7.34 -14.81 -3.28
N ARG A 242 8.35 -15.58 -2.86
CA ARG A 242 9.30 -15.13 -1.85
C ARG A 242 10.02 -13.86 -2.34
N GLN A 243 10.35 -12.95 -1.43
CA GLN A 243 11.02 -11.69 -1.77
C GLN A 243 12.28 -11.88 -2.62
N SER A 244 13.09 -12.92 -2.36
CA SER A 244 14.26 -13.26 -3.18
C SER A 244 13.90 -13.65 -4.61
N GLN A 245 12.78 -14.37 -4.81
CA GLN A 245 12.29 -14.76 -6.13
C GLN A 245 11.73 -13.56 -6.89
N GLN A 246 11.08 -12.61 -6.20
CA GLN A 246 10.59 -11.36 -6.83
C GLN A 246 11.76 -10.59 -7.47
N TRP A 247 12.87 -10.43 -6.73
CA TRP A 247 14.09 -9.81 -7.25
C TRP A 247 14.73 -10.61 -8.37
N ALA A 248 14.78 -11.94 -8.27
CA ALA A 248 15.31 -12.80 -9.32
C ALA A 248 14.53 -12.69 -10.63
N ILE A 249 13.20 -12.56 -10.58
CA ILE A 249 12.35 -12.38 -11.77
C ILE A 249 12.67 -11.05 -12.46
N LEU A 250 12.72 -9.95 -11.69
CA LEU A 250 13.03 -8.63 -12.24
C LEU A 250 14.44 -8.58 -12.85
N LEU A 251 15.43 -9.13 -12.14
CA LEU A 251 16.80 -9.20 -12.61
C LEU A 251 16.94 -10.12 -13.83
N GLY A 252 16.25 -11.25 -13.84
CA GLY A 252 16.20 -12.19 -14.97
C GLY A 252 15.60 -11.55 -16.22
N LEU A 253 14.51 -10.79 -16.08
CA LEU A 253 13.89 -10.06 -17.19
C LEU A 253 14.85 -9.00 -17.76
N TYR A 254 15.57 -8.29 -16.89
CA TYR A 254 16.59 -7.31 -17.28
C TYR A 254 17.75 -7.97 -18.02
N LEU A 255 18.38 -9.00 -17.42
CA LEU A 255 19.50 -9.72 -18.00
C LEU A 255 19.09 -10.38 -19.32
N GLY A 256 17.92 -10.99 -19.39
CA GLY A 256 17.36 -11.57 -20.61
C GLY A 256 17.21 -10.53 -21.73
N SER A 257 16.73 -9.32 -21.41
CA SER A 257 16.64 -8.25 -22.40
C SER A 257 18.01 -7.77 -22.90
N ARG A 258 19.03 -7.79 -22.04
CA ARG A 258 20.40 -7.44 -22.39
C ARG A 258 21.06 -8.52 -23.25
N PHE A 259 20.95 -9.78 -22.84
CA PHE A 259 21.43 -10.92 -23.62
C PHE A 259 20.73 -11.01 -24.97
N ALA A 260 19.42 -10.74 -25.07
CA ALA A 260 18.72 -10.73 -26.34
C ALA A 260 19.30 -9.70 -27.33
N ARG A 261 19.72 -8.53 -26.85
CA ARG A 261 20.39 -7.52 -27.69
C ARG A 261 21.76 -7.96 -28.18
N GLU A 262 22.49 -8.73 -27.38
CA GLU A 262 23.82 -9.24 -27.72
C GLU A 262 23.75 -10.52 -28.59
N LEU A 263 22.71 -11.34 -28.40
CA LEU A 263 22.51 -12.61 -29.11
C LEU A 263 21.93 -12.39 -30.52
N PHE A 264 20.94 -11.52 -30.66
CA PHE A 264 20.31 -11.23 -31.95
C PHE A 264 21.08 -10.13 -32.68
N THR A 265 22.09 -10.53 -33.45
CA THR A 265 22.91 -9.64 -34.30
C THR A 265 22.57 -9.81 -35.80
N GLY A 266 23.11 -8.94 -36.65
CA GLY A 266 22.86 -8.98 -38.10
C GLY A 266 21.40 -8.69 -38.46
N GLU A 267 20.80 -9.55 -39.29
CA GLU A 267 19.41 -9.42 -39.76
C GLU A 267 18.37 -9.52 -38.64
N TRP A 268 18.70 -10.14 -37.50
CA TRP A 268 17.78 -10.33 -36.37
C TRP A 268 17.86 -9.21 -35.33
N ARG A 269 18.67 -8.16 -35.55
CA ARG A 269 18.85 -7.05 -34.60
C ARG A 269 17.53 -6.40 -34.17
N TRP A 270 16.55 -6.35 -35.06
CA TRP A 270 15.23 -5.81 -34.75
C TRP A 270 14.51 -6.63 -33.66
N VAL A 271 14.72 -7.95 -33.57
CA VAL A 271 14.15 -8.79 -32.50
C VAL A 271 14.71 -8.39 -31.15
N GLY A 272 16.04 -8.23 -31.03
CA GLY A 272 16.67 -7.74 -29.80
C GLY A 272 16.19 -6.35 -29.39
N LEU A 273 15.92 -5.46 -30.36
CA LEU A 273 15.31 -4.15 -30.11
C LEU A 273 13.87 -4.26 -29.60
N VAL A 274 13.04 -5.11 -30.22
CA VAL A 274 11.65 -5.35 -29.81
C VAL A 274 11.58 -5.91 -28.39
N ILE A 275 12.43 -6.89 -28.06
CA ILE A 275 12.51 -7.46 -26.70
C ILE A 275 12.92 -6.38 -25.69
N GLY A 276 13.91 -5.56 -26.02
CA GLY A 276 14.33 -4.45 -25.15
C GLY A 276 13.24 -3.40 -24.94
N LEU A 277 12.49 -3.06 -26.00
CA LEU A 277 11.34 -2.15 -25.91
C LEU A 277 10.20 -2.75 -25.10
N ALA A 278 9.91 -4.05 -25.26
CA ALA A 278 8.90 -4.75 -24.47
C ALA A 278 9.26 -4.77 -22.98
N TYR A 279 10.52 -5.04 -22.63
CA TYR A 279 11.03 -4.95 -21.26
C TYR A 279 10.83 -3.53 -20.70
N PHE A 280 11.25 -2.51 -21.45
CA PHE A 280 11.12 -1.13 -21.03
C PHE A 280 9.64 -0.74 -20.83
N ALA A 281 8.76 -1.10 -21.78
CA ALA A 281 7.33 -0.84 -21.68
C ALA A 281 6.71 -1.52 -20.46
N PHE A 282 7.09 -2.78 -20.18
CA PHE A 282 6.66 -3.50 -18.99
C PHE A 282 7.14 -2.81 -17.71
N ALA A 283 8.44 -2.49 -17.61
CA ALA A 283 9.02 -1.83 -16.45
C ALA A 283 8.37 -0.46 -16.21
N PHE A 284 8.22 0.35 -17.26
CA PHE A 284 7.55 1.64 -17.21
C PHE A 284 6.09 1.51 -16.75
N TRP A 285 5.37 0.53 -17.32
CA TRP A 285 3.98 0.27 -16.97
C TRP A 285 3.82 -0.12 -15.50
N VAL A 286 4.72 -0.93 -14.91
CA VAL A 286 4.66 -1.29 -13.49
C VAL A 286 4.67 -0.04 -12.58
N TRP A 287 5.44 0.99 -12.93
CA TRP A 287 5.49 2.24 -12.17
C TRP A 287 4.24 3.10 -12.37
N VAL A 288 3.72 3.18 -13.59
CA VAL A 288 2.70 4.17 -13.96
C VAL A 288 1.28 3.58 -13.97
N ALA A 289 1.12 2.25 -13.89
CA ALA A 289 -0.16 1.56 -13.95
C ALA A 289 -1.18 2.07 -12.93
N ARG A 290 -0.75 2.35 -11.69
CA ARG A 290 -1.59 2.92 -10.65
C ARG A 290 -2.14 4.30 -11.04
N GLY A 291 -1.26 5.19 -11.48
CA GLY A 291 -1.62 6.52 -11.97
C GLY A 291 -2.55 6.49 -13.17
N ILE A 292 -2.30 5.60 -14.14
CA ILE A 292 -3.19 5.34 -15.28
C ILE A 292 -4.55 4.85 -14.79
N GLY A 293 -4.58 3.94 -13.81
CA GLY A 293 -5.81 3.47 -13.19
C GLY A 293 -6.61 4.63 -12.57
N SER A 294 -5.96 5.52 -11.82
CA SER A 294 -6.59 6.72 -11.27
C SER A 294 -7.08 7.68 -12.36
N LEU A 295 -6.33 7.85 -13.45
CA LEU A 295 -6.74 8.66 -14.61
C LEU A 295 -8.01 8.11 -15.28
N LEU A 296 -8.10 6.78 -15.44
CA LEU A 296 -9.31 6.13 -15.96
C LEU A 296 -10.50 6.29 -15.01
N LEU A 297 -10.27 6.34 -13.70
CA LEU A 297 -11.34 6.62 -12.73
C LEU A 297 -11.80 8.08 -12.75
N LEU A 298 -10.93 9.02 -13.14
CA LEU A 298 -11.33 10.41 -13.31
C LEU A 298 -12.34 10.61 -14.45
N THR A 299 -12.34 9.74 -15.47
CA THR A 299 -13.31 9.86 -16.58
C THR A 299 -14.68 9.31 -16.20
N ASP A 300 -14.74 8.35 -15.28
CA ASP A 300 -15.99 7.79 -14.76
C ASP A 300 -16.63 8.68 -13.69
N ARG A 301 -17.97 8.72 -13.64
CA ARG A 301 -18.70 9.52 -12.64
C ARG A 301 -18.53 8.94 -11.23
N PHE A 302 -18.61 7.62 -11.09
CA PHE A 302 -18.50 6.95 -9.79
C PHE A 302 -17.04 6.85 -9.36
N GLY A 303 -16.13 6.52 -10.27
CA GLY A 303 -14.69 6.49 -10.01
C GLY A 303 -14.15 7.78 -9.38
N ARG A 304 -14.60 8.95 -9.86
CA ARG A 304 -14.25 10.26 -9.29
C ARG A 304 -14.64 10.47 -7.84
N MET A 305 -15.70 9.82 -7.36
CA MET A 305 -16.18 9.97 -5.99
C MET A 305 -15.37 9.13 -5.00
N VAL A 306 -14.81 8.01 -5.46
CA VAL A 306 -14.02 7.11 -4.61
C VAL A 306 -12.57 7.58 -4.46
N LEU A 307 -12.04 8.31 -5.45
CA LEU A 307 -10.66 8.82 -5.41
C LEU A 307 -10.45 9.92 -4.35
N ARG A 308 -9.33 9.82 -3.62
CA ARG A 308 -8.88 10.85 -2.69
C ARG A 308 -8.31 12.08 -3.44
N PRO A 309 -8.26 13.28 -2.82
CA PRO A 309 -7.74 14.49 -3.48
C PRO A 309 -6.33 14.34 -4.07
N HIS A 310 -5.42 13.67 -3.37
CA HIS A 310 -4.06 13.44 -3.85
C HIS A 310 -4.00 12.44 -5.02
N GLU A 311 -4.88 11.43 -5.06
CA GLU A 311 -4.95 10.49 -6.19
C GLU A 311 -5.52 11.17 -7.44
N LYS A 312 -6.42 12.15 -7.26
CA LYS A 312 -6.90 13.00 -8.37
C LYS A 312 -5.76 13.85 -8.95
N LEU A 313 -4.93 14.43 -8.07
CA LEU A 313 -3.73 15.16 -8.50
C LEU A 313 -2.74 14.24 -9.23
N GLU A 314 -2.42 13.07 -8.65
CA GLU A 314 -1.58 12.04 -9.26
C GLU A 314 -2.06 11.71 -10.68
N ALA A 315 -3.36 11.44 -10.83
CA ALA A 315 -3.98 11.15 -12.12
C ALA A 315 -3.86 12.30 -13.12
N CYS A 316 -4.07 13.56 -12.69
CA CYS A 316 -3.92 14.72 -13.57
C CYS A 316 -2.47 14.90 -14.05
N PHE A 317 -1.49 14.83 -13.15
CA PHE A 317 -0.09 15.00 -13.53
C PHE A 317 0.41 13.86 -14.42
N ILE A 318 0.05 12.60 -14.10
CA ILE A 318 0.41 11.44 -14.93
C ILE A 318 -0.31 11.50 -16.27
N GLY A 319 -1.58 11.88 -16.30
CA GLY A 319 -2.33 12.08 -17.54
C GLY A 319 -1.71 13.14 -18.45
N PHE A 320 -1.30 14.27 -17.89
CA PHE A 320 -0.58 15.31 -18.63
C PHE A 320 0.77 14.81 -19.15
N GLY A 321 1.58 14.18 -18.30
CA GLY A 321 2.89 13.65 -18.68
C GLY A 321 2.81 12.60 -19.78
N LEU A 322 1.84 11.67 -19.70
CA LEU A 322 1.64 10.62 -20.70
C LEU A 322 1.04 11.15 -22.00
N LEU A 323 -0.13 11.80 -21.94
CA LEU A 323 -0.86 12.22 -23.14
C LEU A 323 -0.19 13.42 -23.81
N GLY A 324 0.20 14.42 -23.02
CA GLY A 324 0.93 15.59 -23.49
C GLY A 324 2.32 15.21 -24.02
N GLY A 325 3.03 14.34 -23.29
CA GLY A 325 4.32 13.83 -23.72
C GLY A 325 4.25 13.00 -25.00
N ALA A 326 3.29 12.08 -25.11
CA ALA A 326 3.09 11.28 -26.33
C ALA A 326 2.68 12.16 -27.52
N GLY A 327 1.82 13.16 -27.31
CA GLY A 327 1.43 14.12 -28.35
C GLY A 327 2.61 14.92 -28.87
N LEU A 328 3.44 15.46 -27.98
CA LEU A 328 4.67 16.19 -28.35
C LEU A 328 5.69 15.29 -29.05
N ALA A 329 5.89 14.06 -28.56
CA ALA A 329 6.80 13.10 -29.17
C ALA A 329 6.37 12.70 -30.59
N THR A 330 5.07 12.45 -30.77
CA THR A 330 4.48 12.12 -32.07
C THR A 330 4.62 13.28 -33.04
N PHE A 331 4.30 14.50 -32.58
CA PHE A 331 4.48 15.71 -33.38
C PHE A 331 5.95 15.90 -33.78
N GLY A 332 6.90 15.73 -32.86
CA GLY A 332 8.33 15.85 -33.16
C GLY A 332 8.80 14.82 -34.19
N CYS A 333 8.30 13.60 -34.14
CA CYS A 333 8.59 12.57 -35.13
C CYS A 333 8.01 12.95 -36.52
N LEU A 334 6.74 13.35 -36.58
CA LEU A 334 6.08 13.74 -37.84
C LEU A 334 6.67 15.00 -38.46
N ALA A 335 7.06 15.97 -37.63
CA ALA A 335 7.68 17.23 -38.06
C ALA A 335 9.20 17.10 -38.29
N GLN A 336 9.81 15.93 -38.03
CA GLN A 336 11.25 15.69 -38.05
C GLN A 336 12.03 16.73 -37.22
N ARG A 337 11.54 17.01 -36.01
CA ARG A 337 12.13 17.98 -35.07
C ARG A 337 12.52 17.30 -33.75
N ASP A 338 13.79 17.44 -33.39
CA ASP A 338 14.35 16.82 -32.19
C ASP A 338 13.82 17.44 -30.89
N ALA A 339 13.68 18.77 -30.82
CA ALA A 339 13.28 19.46 -29.59
C ALA A 339 11.91 18.99 -29.02
N PRO A 340 10.80 18.98 -29.78
CA PRO A 340 9.52 18.46 -29.29
C PRO A 340 9.55 16.94 -29.04
N LEU A 341 10.37 16.18 -29.80
CA LEU A 341 10.56 14.74 -29.58
C LEU A 341 11.20 14.47 -28.20
N LEU A 342 12.29 15.17 -27.89
CA LEU A 342 13.00 15.09 -26.63
C LEU A 342 12.13 15.59 -25.46
N ALA A 343 11.40 16.70 -25.64
CA ALA A 343 10.45 17.23 -24.66
C ALA A 343 9.37 16.19 -24.32
N GLY A 344 8.78 15.59 -25.35
CA GLY A 344 7.75 14.56 -25.19
C GLY A 344 8.27 13.32 -24.48
N ALA A 345 9.45 12.81 -24.87
CA ALA A 345 10.08 11.67 -24.21
C ALA A 345 10.37 11.95 -22.73
N LEU A 346 10.85 13.14 -22.40
CA LEU A 346 11.16 13.54 -21.03
C LEU A 346 9.89 13.64 -20.16
N LEU A 347 8.79 14.18 -20.70
CA LEU A 347 7.50 14.23 -20.01
C LEU A 347 6.96 12.82 -19.72
N VAL A 348 7.03 11.91 -20.68
CA VAL A 348 6.62 10.51 -20.48
C VAL A 348 7.48 9.86 -19.39
N LEU A 349 8.81 9.99 -19.47
CA LEU A 349 9.73 9.40 -18.50
C LEU A 349 9.60 10.00 -17.09
N SER A 350 9.23 11.28 -16.99
CA SER A 350 8.96 11.95 -15.71
C SER A 350 7.78 11.34 -14.95
N CYS A 351 6.93 10.53 -15.60
CA CYS A 351 5.84 9.83 -14.92
C CYS A 351 6.35 8.82 -13.88
N ILE A 352 7.57 8.30 -14.02
CA ILE A 352 8.19 7.39 -13.03
C ILE A 352 8.44 8.12 -11.70
N PRO A 353 9.29 9.17 -11.63
CA PRO A 353 9.49 9.90 -10.37
C PRO A 353 8.19 10.53 -9.86
N LEU A 354 7.27 10.91 -10.73
CA LEU A 354 5.97 11.42 -10.33
C LEU A 354 5.14 10.37 -9.58
N ALA A 355 5.07 9.13 -10.09
CA ALA A 355 4.43 8.02 -9.39
C ALA A 355 5.09 7.77 -8.02
N CYS A 356 6.43 7.74 -7.97
CA CYS A 356 7.19 7.63 -6.72
C CYS A 356 6.89 8.75 -5.72
N THR A 357 6.52 9.95 -6.20
CA THR A 357 6.18 11.10 -5.34
C THR A 357 4.85 10.89 -4.62
N PHE A 358 3.84 10.38 -5.31
CA PHE A 358 2.50 10.20 -4.76
C PHE A 358 2.36 8.92 -3.93
N ASP A 359 3.16 7.89 -4.22
CA ASP A 359 3.19 6.63 -3.46
C ASP A 359 3.87 6.75 -2.09
N ASN A 360 4.59 7.84 -1.83
CA ASN A 360 5.50 7.92 -0.70
C ASN A 360 4.92 8.65 0.50
N SER A 361 4.90 7.98 1.65
CA SER A 361 4.50 8.60 2.92
C SER A 361 5.59 9.52 3.50
N ARG A 362 6.87 9.27 3.21
CA ARG A 362 7.99 10.05 3.75
C ARG A 362 8.16 11.39 3.06
N ARG A 363 8.34 12.45 3.85
CA ARG A 363 8.53 13.82 3.34
C ARG A 363 9.76 13.95 2.43
N LEU A 364 10.88 13.34 2.83
CA LEU A 364 12.13 13.41 2.07
C LEU A 364 12.01 12.77 0.69
N GLY A 365 11.40 11.58 0.61
CA GLY A 365 11.19 10.90 -0.66
C GLY A 365 10.22 11.64 -1.58
N ARG A 366 9.11 12.17 -1.04
CA ARG A 366 8.21 13.06 -1.81
C ARG A 366 8.93 14.26 -2.40
N TRP A 367 9.76 14.92 -1.60
CA TRP A 367 10.50 16.11 -2.05
C TRP A 367 11.53 15.76 -3.12
N LEU A 368 12.29 14.68 -2.94
CA LEU A 368 13.30 14.23 -3.91
C LEU A 368 12.68 13.91 -5.26
N PHE A 369 11.72 12.99 -5.30
CA PHE A 369 11.10 12.55 -6.56
C PHE A 369 10.26 13.65 -7.20
N GLY A 370 9.62 14.50 -6.38
CA GLY A 370 8.87 15.66 -6.85
C GLY A 370 9.80 16.68 -7.53
N SER A 371 10.99 16.92 -6.96
CA SER A 371 11.99 17.83 -7.53
C SER A 371 12.55 17.30 -8.84
N VAL A 372 12.82 15.98 -8.95
CA VAL A 372 13.24 15.35 -10.21
C VAL A 372 12.18 15.51 -11.30
N SER A 373 10.91 15.27 -10.96
CA SER A 373 9.79 15.43 -11.90
C SER A 373 9.64 16.89 -12.35
N ALA A 374 9.71 17.84 -11.40
CA ALA A 374 9.64 19.27 -11.70
C ALA A 374 10.80 19.73 -12.60
N PHE A 375 12.02 19.26 -12.33
CA PHE A 375 13.18 19.55 -13.17
C PHE A 375 13.00 19.01 -14.59
N ALA A 376 12.52 17.77 -14.74
CA ALA A 376 12.22 17.19 -16.05
C ALA A 376 11.16 18.01 -16.82
N TRP A 377 10.13 18.51 -16.13
CA TRP A 377 9.09 19.35 -16.74
C TRP A 377 9.63 20.72 -17.16
N LEU A 378 10.51 21.34 -16.35
CA LEU A 378 11.17 22.59 -16.70
C LEU A 378 12.04 22.44 -17.94
N VAL A 379 12.79 21.35 -18.05
CA VAL A 379 13.62 21.06 -19.24
C VAL A 379 12.75 20.78 -20.47
N ALA A 380 11.63 20.07 -20.31
CA ALA A 380 10.68 19.86 -21.40
C ALA A 380 10.02 21.18 -21.86
N ALA A 381 9.66 22.07 -20.93
CA ALA A 381 9.14 23.39 -21.26
C ALA A 381 10.21 24.24 -21.98
N LEU A 382 11.46 24.22 -21.51
CA LEU A 382 12.58 24.88 -22.18
C LEU A 382 12.74 24.36 -23.62
N ALA A 383 12.68 23.05 -23.83
CA ALA A 383 12.75 22.47 -25.17
C ALA A 383 11.65 22.99 -26.11
N VAL A 384 10.42 23.14 -25.61
CA VAL A 384 9.32 23.76 -26.36
C VAL A 384 9.59 25.24 -26.64
N THR A 385 10.12 26.00 -25.69
CA THR A 385 10.47 27.42 -25.92
C THR A 385 11.59 27.61 -26.94
N VAL A 386 12.64 26.78 -26.90
CA VAL A 386 13.74 26.80 -27.87
C VAL A 386 13.24 26.43 -29.26
N TRP A 387 12.22 25.58 -29.35
CA TRP A 387 11.56 25.28 -30.62
C TRP A 387 10.82 26.50 -31.20
N PHE A 388 10.04 27.24 -30.40
CA PHE A 388 9.34 28.45 -30.86
C PHE A 388 10.28 29.63 -31.12
N ALA A 389 11.35 29.77 -30.33
CA ALA A 389 12.33 30.84 -30.42
C ALA A 389 13.77 30.26 -30.46
N PRO A 390 14.22 29.78 -31.64
CA PRO A 390 15.54 29.17 -31.77
C PRO A 390 16.66 30.15 -31.43
N SER A 391 17.50 29.79 -30.45
CA SER A 391 18.71 30.52 -30.09
C SER A 391 19.85 29.53 -29.84
N ARG A 392 21.09 29.89 -30.24
CA ARG A 392 22.27 29.04 -30.00
C ARG A 392 22.48 28.77 -28.50
N SER A 393 22.36 29.82 -27.69
CA SER A 393 22.43 29.71 -26.23
C SER A 393 21.34 28.80 -25.66
N GLY A 394 20.10 28.90 -26.15
CA GLY A 394 19.00 28.04 -25.71
C GLY A 394 19.22 26.57 -26.03
N ALA A 395 19.76 26.26 -27.22
CA ALA A 395 20.08 24.89 -27.62
C ALA A 395 21.24 24.29 -26.80
N GLU A 396 22.28 25.06 -26.51
CA GLU A 396 23.40 24.62 -25.66
C GLU A 396 22.94 24.35 -24.22
N VAL A 397 22.14 25.24 -23.64
CA VAL A 397 21.57 25.06 -22.30
C VAL A 397 20.66 23.83 -22.26
N LEU A 398 19.80 23.65 -23.28
CA LEU A 398 18.94 22.48 -23.37
C LEU A 398 19.75 21.18 -23.44
N GLY A 399 20.81 21.15 -24.26
CA GLY A 399 21.71 20.00 -24.36
C GLY A 399 22.37 19.65 -23.02
N GLY A 400 22.82 20.66 -22.27
CA GLY A 400 23.44 20.49 -20.95
C GLY A 400 22.47 19.99 -19.87
N LEU A 401 21.19 20.36 -19.94
CA LEU A 401 20.18 20.01 -18.93
C LEU A 401 19.43 18.71 -19.24
N PHE A 402 19.33 18.32 -20.50
CA PHE A 402 18.56 17.14 -20.92
C PHE A 402 19.10 15.84 -20.33
N LEU A 403 20.41 15.61 -20.44
CA LEU A 403 21.03 14.37 -19.94
C LEU A 403 20.86 14.22 -18.41
N PRO A 404 21.14 15.26 -17.57
CA PRO A 404 20.83 15.21 -16.15
C PRO A 404 19.36 14.93 -15.85
N ALA A 405 18.42 15.53 -16.59
CA ALA A 405 16.99 15.31 -16.38
C ALA A 405 16.57 13.88 -16.71
N LEU A 406 17.09 13.34 -17.81
CA LEU A 406 16.89 11.96 -18.23
C LEU A 406 17.44 10.98 -17.19
N LEU A 407 18.70 11.19 -16.77
CA LEU A 407 19.35 10.37 -15.75
C LEU A 407 18.61 10.44 -14.41
N GLY A 408 18.07 11.59 -14.03
CA GLY A 408 17.23 11.74 -12.85
C GLY A 408 15.96 10.89 -12.93
N CYS A 409 15.25 10.92 -14.07
CA CYS A 409 14.05 10.12 -14.29
C CYS A 409 14.34 8.62 -14.24
N VAL A 410 15.39 8.17 -14.93
CA VAL A 410 15.81 6.75 -14.94
C VAL A 410 16.34 6.32 -13.58
N GLY A 411 17.19 7.14 -12.93
CA GLY A 411 17.72 6.87 -11.60
C GLY A 411 16.63 6.74 -10.55
N SER A 412 15.50 7.43 -10.73
CA SER A 412 14.34 7.33 -9.84
C SER A 412 13.70 5.94 -9.84
N SER A 413 13.79 5.16 -10.92
CA SER A 413 13.31 3.77 -10.93
C SER A 413 14.13 2.85 -10.01
N TRP A 414 15.40 3.20 -9.76
CA TRP A 414 16.28 2.47 -8.86
C TRP A 414 16.15 2.98 -7.43
N LEU A 415 16.21 4.30 -7.25
CA LEU A 415 16.09 4.96 -5.94
C LEU A 415 14.71 4.72 -5.30
N GLY A 416 13.65 4.58 -6.11
CA GLY A 416 12.31 4.23 -5.65
C GLY A 416 12.22 2.87 -4.94
N ASN A 417 13.23 1.99 -5.08
CA ASN A 417 13.28 0.70 -4.40
C ASN A 417 14.12 0.71 -3.11
N VAL A 418 14.78 1.82 -2.78
CA VAL A 418 15.58 1.95 -1.56
C VAL A 418 14.65 2.16 -0.36
N SER A 419 14.71 1.27 0.64
CA SER A 419 13.85 1.30 1.84
C SER A 419 13.94 2.60 2.64
N ALA A 420 15.10 3.27 2.64
CA ALA A 420 15.27 4.58 3.26
C ALA A 420 14.43 5.68 2.56
N LEU A 421 14.19 5.52 1.26
CA LEU A 421 13.46 6.47 0.43
C LEU A 421 12.02 6.02 0.17
N ARG A 422 11.65 4.75 0.44
CA ARG A 422 10.33 4.20 0.17
C ARG A 422 9.67 3.74 1.46
N GLN A 423 8.54 4.35 1.78
CA GLN A 423 7.55 3.76 2.68
C GLN A 423 6.22 3.87 1.94
N SER A 424 5.79 2.75 1.35
CA SER A 424 4.47 2.64 0.74
C SER A 424 3.45 2.80 1.86
N ARG A 425 2.47 3.68 1.64
CA ARG A 425 1.30 3.76 2.51
C ARG A 425 0.51 2.46 2.48
#